data_AF-A0AA43QM40-F1
#
_entry.id   AF-A0AA43QM40-F1
#
_cell.length_a   1.000
_cell.length_b   1.000
_cell.length_c   1.000
_cell.angle_alpha   90.00
_cell.angle_beta   90.00
_cell.angle_gamma   90.00
#
_symmetry.space_group_name_H-M   'P 1'
#
loop_
_entity.id
_entity.type
_entity.pdbx_description
1 polymer ?
#
loop_
_entity_poly.entity_id
_entity_poly.type
_entity_poly.pdbx_seq_one_letter_code
_entity_poly.pdbx_strand_id
1 'polypeptide(L)'
;MIRPRIPGHETIGDVVVVGEGEKKWKVGDRVGAPWHGGHDDQEYVILRTEAVVKVPASLDPAEFAPFLCAGVTVYNSIQRMQLTPGALVGIQGLGGLGHMAVQYASKMGYRVIALSSSASKEKFAKDLGAAEYVDGSKTKHAEALQVMGGADLIVATAPNPELIPGLLGGLMPGGKLLILSRECAIQNIKVWGNTGLTKRQHAEM
;
A
#
# COMPACT_ATOMS: atom_id res chain seq x y z
N MET A 1 -13.80 25.57 -13.17
CA MET A 1 -13.17 26.37 -12.10
C MET A 1 -12.87 25.45 -10.92
N ILE A 2 -11.61 25.07 -10.71
CA ILE A 2 -11.20 24.23 -9.57
C ILE A 2 -10.89 25.18 -8.42
N ARG A 3 -11.68 25.14 -7.33
CA ARG A 3 -11.32 25.86 -6.11
C ARG A 3 -10.09 25.21 -5.49
N PRO A 4 -9.16 25.97 -4.87
CA PRO A 4 -8.09 25.36 -4.09
C PRO A 4 -8.72 24.47 -3.01
N ARG A 5 -8.41 23.18 -3.05
CA ARG A 5 -8.76 22.23 -1.97
C ARG A 5 -7.56 22.13 -1.07
N ILE A 6 -7.78 22.30 0.23
CA ILE A 6 -6.78 22.00 1.25
C ILE A 6 -6.41 20.51 1.09
N PRO A 7 -5.12 20.14 1.07
CA PRO A 7 -4.67 18.75 1.03
C PRO A 7 -4.85 18.06 2.40
N GLY A 8 -4.26 16.86 2.55
CA GLY A 8 -4.30 16.10 3.80
C GLY A 8 -5.49 15.15 3.89
N HIS A 9 -5.24 13.91 4.32
CA HIS A 9 -6.32 12.94 4.55
C HIS A 9 -6.09 11.90 5.65
N GLU A 10 -5.12 12.15 6.52
CA GLU A 10 -4.70 11.22 7.58
C GLU A 10 -4.54 12.01 8.87
N THR A 11 -5.64 12.22 9.58
CA THR A 11 -5.64 13.11 10.76
C THR A 11 -5.67 12.33 12.05
N ILE A 12 -4.91 12.79 13.04
CA ILE A 12 -5.00 12.36 14.43
C ILE A 12 -5.08 13.61 15.29
N GLY A 13 -6.00 13.61 16.25
CA GLY A 13 -6.21 14.72 17.17
C GLY A 13 -7.05 14.32 18.36
N ASP A 14 -7.30 15.30 19.23
CA ASP A 14 -8.11 15.11 20.43
C ASP A 14 -9.51 15.70 20.22
N VAL A 15 -10.52 14.99 20.69
CA VAL A 15 -11.91 15.47 20.62
C VAL A 15 -12.07 16.68 21.54
N VAL A 16 -12.42 17.83 20.97
CA VAL A 16 -12.66 19.07 21.74
C VAL A 16 -14.15 19.37 21.95
N VAL A 17 -15.01 18.85 21.08
CA VAL A 17 -16.48 19.03 21.12
C VAL A 17 -17.15 17.76 20.61
N VAL A 18 -18.29 17.41 21.20
CA VAL A 18 -19.17 16.32 20.75
C VAL A 18 -20.58 16.85 20.50
N GLY A 19 -21.28 16.25 19.54
CA GLY A 19 -22.67 16.61 19.24
C GLY A 19 -23.63 16.16 20.35
N GLU A 20 -24.82 16.76 20.39
CA GLU A 20 -25.88 16.37 21.32
C GLU A 20 -26.28 14.91 21.08
N GLY A 21 -26.35 14.12 22.17
CA GLY A 21 -26.68 12.70 22.11
C GLY A 21 -25.54 11.77 21.69
N GLU A 22 -24.32 12.28 21.49
CA GLU A 22 -23.13 11.45 21.29
C GLU A 22 -22.85 10.58 22.52
N LYS A 23 -22.54 9.30 22.31
CA LYS A 23 -22.34 8.30 23.39
C LYS A 23 -21.02 7.53 23.28
N LYS A 24 -20.41 7.52 22.10
CA LYS A 24 -19.20 6.74 21.79
C LYS A 24 -17.93 7.51 22.15
N TRP A 25 -17.93 8.83 21.96
CA TRP A 25 -16.77 9.69 22.16
C TRP A 25 -17.01 10.73 23.24
N LYS A 26 -15.93 11.13 23.93
CA LYS A 26 -15.93 12.23 24.89
C LYS A 26 -14.81 13.21 24.60
N VAL A 27 -14.96 14.44 25.10
CA VAL A 27 -13.90 15.44 25.07
C VAL A 27 -12.63 14.89 25.73
N GLY A 28 -11.48 15.08 25.08
CA GLY A 28 -10.18 14.55 25.47
C GLY A 28 -9.85 13.16 24.93
N ASP A 29 -10.78 12.47 24.26
CA ASP A 29 -10.42 11.22 23.57
C ASP A 29 -9.51 11.49 22.37
N ARG A 30 -8.43 10.72 22.26
CA ARG A 30 -7.58 10.72 21.08
C ARG A 30 -8.18 9.85 19.98
N VAL A 31 -8.37 10.45 18.81
CA VAL A 31 -9.01 9.82 17.65
C VAL A 31 -8.20 10.05 16.38
N GLY A 32 -8.37 9.15 15.42
CA GLY A 32 -7.87 9.30 14.05
C GLY A 32 -8.99 9.20 13.04
N ALA A 33 -8.86 9.89 11.91
CA ALA A 33 -9.79 9.79 10.79
C ALA A 33 -9.05 9.51 9.47
N PRO A 34 -9.24 8.31 8.88
CA PRO A 34 -8.68 7.96 7.58
C PRO A 34 -9.52 8.52 6.43
N TRP A 35 -8.86 8.94 5.36
CA TRP A 35 -9.47 9.36 4.08
C TRP A 35 -10.53 10.47 4.17
N HIS A 36 -10.42 11.35 5.17
CA HIS A 36 -11.20 12.58 5.23
C HIS A 36 -10.33 13.72 4.74
N GLY A 37 -10.75 14.49 3.73
CA GLY A 37 -9.88 15.45 3.05
C GLY A 37 -9.94 16.88 3.60
N GLY A 38 -8.83 17.62 3.50
CA GLY A 38 -8.82 19.08 3.71
C GLY A 38 -8.40 19.52 5.11
N HIS A 39 -7.31 18.96 5.61
CA HIS A 39 -6.89 19.13 7.01
C HIS A 39 -5.47 19.64 7.18
N ASP A 40 -4.69 19.70 6.11
CA ASP A 40 -3.37 20.28 6.19
C ASP A 40 -3.49 21.74 6.69
N ASP A 41 -2.68 22.07 7.69
CA ASP A 41 -2.66 23.36 8.39
C ASP A 41 -4.02 23.79 9.01
N GLN A 42 -4.90 22.84 9.37
CA GLN A 42 -6.14 23.14 10.10
C GLN A 42 -6.02 22.80 11.58
N GLU A 43 -6.45 23.71 12.46
CA GLU A 43 -6.48 23.48 13.92
C GLU A 43 -7.66 22.60 14.35
N TYR A 44 -8.76 22.62 13.58
CA TYR A 44 -9.98 21.87 13.88
C TYR A 44 -10.56 21.23 12.61
N VAL A 45 -11.17 20.06 12.78
CA VAL A 45 -11.91 19.36 11.73
C VAL A 45 -13.22 18.83 12.29
N ILE A 46 -14.30 18.94 11.49
CA ILE A 46 -15.58 18.32 11.80
C ILE A 46 -15.58 16.94 11.15
N LEU A 47 -15.81 15.91 11.97
CA LEU A 47 -15.82 14.52 11.54
C LEU A 47 -17.12 13.85 11.97
N ARG A 48 -17.56 12.88 11.18
CA ARG A 48 -18.67 12.00 11.57
C ARG A 48 -18.21 11.04 12.66
N THR A 49 -19.05 10.84 13.68
CA THR A 49 -18.81 9.89 14.79
C THR A 49 -18.38 8.50 14.33
N GLU A 50 -18.92 8.04 13.20
CA GLU A 50 -18.64 6.72 12.65
C GLU A 50 -17.34 6.66 11.83
N ALA A 51 -16.81 7.82 11.40
CA ALA A 51 -15.62 7.93 10.57
C ALA A 51 -14.32 7.98 11.39
N VAL A 52 -14.41 8.13 12.71
CA VAL A 52 -13.26 8.18 13.62
C VAL A 52 -12.96 6.82 14.26
N VAL A 53 -11.68 6.56 14.46
CA VAL A 53 -11.14 5.40 15.17
C VAL A 53 -10.39 5.84 16.42
N LYS A 54 -10.35 4.98 17.44
CA LYS A 54 -9.62 5.27 18.67
C LYS A 54 -8.12 5.15 18.41
N VAL A 55 -7.36 6.15 18.84
CA VAL A 55 -5.89 6.11 18.81
C VAL A 55 -5.41 6.18 20.26
N PRO A 56 -4.57 5.23 20.75
CA PRO A 56 -4.04 5.28 22.10
C PRO A 56 -3.27 6.58 22.36
N ALA A 57 -3.52 7.22 23.51
CA ALA A 57 -2.88 8.49 23.88
C ALA A 57 -1.35 8.39 24.06
N SER A 58 -0.84 7.17 24.28
CA SER A 58 0.59 6.90 24.45
C SER A 58 1.39 6.87 23.14
N LEU A 59 0.72 6.88 21.99
CA LEU A 59 1.38 6.84 20.68
C LEU A 59 1.62 8.26 20.17
N ASP A 60 2.76 8.47 19.51
CA ASP A 60 3.04 9.70 18.78
C ASP A 60 2.08 9.81 17.56
N PRO A 61 1.25 10.86 17.50
CA PRO A 61 0.40 11.11 16.34
C PRO A 61 1.16 11.16 15.01
N ALA A 62 2.38 11.71 14.99
CA ALA A 62 3.16 11.84 13.76
C ALA A 62 3.60 10.48 13.21
N GLU A 63 3.95 9.55 14.10
CA GLU A 63 4.31 8.18 13.72
C GLU A 63 3.09 7.34 13.34
N PHE A 64 1.94 7.58 13.98
CA PHE A 64 0.75 6.76 13.78
C PHE A 64 -0.15 7.24 12.63
N ALA A 65 -0.11 8.52 12.25
CA ALA A 65 -0.94 9.06 11.16
C ALA A 65 -0.78 8.27 9.85
N PRO A 66 0.44 7.88 9.39
CA PRO A 66 0.63 7.05 8.20
C PRO A 66 -0.11 5.70 8.21
N PHE A 67 -0.48 5.17 9.38
CA PHE A 67 -1.26 3.94 9.46
C PHE A 67 -2.70 4.12 8.96
N LEU A 68 -3.23 5.35 9.02
CA LEU A 68 -4.59 5.69 8.59
C LEU A 68 -4.76 5.69 7.07
N CYS A 69 -3.69 5.75 6.28
CA CYS A 69 -3.74 5.46 4.84
C CYS A 69 -2.83 4.31 4.45
N ALA A 70 -1.51 4.49 4.53
CA ALA A 70 -0.56 3.51 4.04
C ALA A 70 -0.69 2.17 4.79
N GLY A 71 -0.81 2.24 6.12
CA GLY A 71 -0.95 1.05 6.95
C GLY A 71 -2.20 0.23 6.62
N VAL A 72 -3.37 0.87 6.71
CA VAL A 72 -4.66 0.23 6.43
C VAL A 72 -4.79 -0.22 4.96
N THR A 73 -4.22 0.52 4.01
CA THR A 73 -4.21 0.17 2.58
C THR A 73 -3.46 -1.14 2.37
N VAL A 74 -2.23 -1.24 2.88
CA VAL A 74 -1.41 -2.44 2.73
C VAL A 74 -2.03 -3.61 3.47
N TYR A 75 -2.40 -3.42 4.74
CA TYR A 75 -2.96 -4.47 5.58
C TYR A 75 -4.22 -5.08 4.94
N ASN A 76 -5.22 -4.25 4.63
CA ASN A 76 -6.49 -4.74 4.07
C ASN A 76 -6.31 -5.37 2.69
N SER A 77 -5.41 -4.81 1.87
CA SER A 77 -5.20 -5.33 0.52
C SER A 77 -4.56 -6.71 0.54
N ILE A 78 -3.53 -6.92 1.38
CA ILE A 78 -2.91 -8.24 1.54
C ILE A 78 -3.89 -9.22 2.18
N GLN A 79 -4.62 -8.83 3.22
CA GLN A 79 -5.63 -9.68 3.88
C GLN A 79 -6.71 -10.17 2.91
N ARG A 80 -7.18 -9.29 2.01
CA ARG A 80 -8.18 -9.64 0.98
C ARG A 80 -7.66 -10.61 -0.08
N MET A 81 -6.35 -10.81 -0.19
CA MET A 81 -5.80 -11.81 -1.12
C MET A 81 -6.05 -13.25 -0.67
N GLN A 82 -6.38 -13.46 0.63
CA GLN A 82 -6.73 -14.77 1.21
C GLN A 82 -5.69 -15.84 0.82
N LEU A 83 -4.42 -15.54 1.08
CA LEU A 83 -3.33 -16.46 0.79
C LEU A 83 -3.25 -17.56 1.86
N THR A 84 -2.67 -18.70 1.48
CA THR A 84 -2.35 -19.77 2.41
C THR A 84 -1.21 -19.33 3.35
N PRO A 85 -1.23 -19.71 4.64
CA PRO A 85 -0.09 -19.50 5.52
C PRO A 85 1.21 -20.05 4.93
N GLY A 86 2.31 -19.32 5.03
CA GLY A 86 3.60 -19.68 4.43
C GLY A 86 3.74 -19.37 2.93
N ALA A 87 2.70 -18.85 2.28
CA ALA A 87 2.76 -18.39 0.88
C ALA A 87 3.94 -17.45 0.61
N LEU A 88 4.50 -17.52 -0.59
CA LEU A 88 5.60 -16.66 -1.02
C LEU A 88 5.03 -15.32 -1.49
N VAL A 89 5.42 -14.24 -0.80
CA VAL A 89 4.97 -12.89 -1.10
C VAL A 89 6.15 -12.02 -1.52
N GLY A 90 6.17 -11.62 -2.79
CA GLY A 90 7.13 -10.65 -3.31
C GLY A 90 6.67 -9.22 -3.02
N ILE A 91 7.47 -8.42 -2.32
CA ILE A 91 7.18 -7.00 -2.10
C ILE A 91 8.08 -6.16 -2.99
N GLN A 92 7.52 -5.56 -4.03
CA GLN A 92 8.25 -4.70 -4.96
C GLN A 92 8.23 -3.25 -4.48
N GLY A 93 9.42 -2.75 -4.14
CA GLY A 93 9.65 -1.42 -3.60
C GLY A 93 9.68 -1.40 -2.07
N LEU A 94 10.61 -0.60 -1.52
CA LEU A 94 10.81 -0.38 -0.08
C LEU A 94 10.72 1.12 0.23
N GLY A 95 9.61 1.73 -0.19
CA GLY A 95 9.22 3.11 0.16
C GLY A 95 8.21 3.12 1.31
N GLY A 96 7.35 4.15 1.38
CA GLY A 96 6.32 4.29 2.42
C GLY A 96 5.40 3.07 2.55
N LEU A 97 4.77 2.63 1.47
CA LEU A 97 3.91 1.42 1.50
C LEU A 97 4.74 0.13 1.63
N GLY A 98 5.85 0.05 0.90
CA GLY A 98 6.66 -1.16 0.78
C GLY A 98 7.25 -1.65 2.11
N HIS A 99 7.79 -0.74 2.93
CA HIS A 99 8.36 -1.14 4.22
C HIS A 99 7.30 -1.64 5.20
N MET A 100 6.08 -1.08 5.17
CA MET A 100 4.95 -1.59 5.94
C MET A 100 4.48 -2.94 5.39
N ALA A 101 4.49 -3.13 4.06
CA ALA A 101 4.09 -4.37 3.42
C ALA A 101 5.01 -5.55 3.79
N VAL A 102 6.32 -5.32 3.89
CA VAL A 102 7.25 -6.33 4.41
C VAL A 102 6.88 -6.73 5.85
N GLN A 103 6.69 -5.75 6.72
CA GLN A 103 6.37 -6.00 8.14
C GLN A 103 5.04 -6.74 8.29
N TYR A 104 3.98 -6.26 7.65
CA TYR A 104 2.67 -6.90 7.72
C TYR A 104 2.69 -8.32 7.15
N ALA A 105 3.23 -8.51 5.94
CA ALA A 105 3.27 -9.83 5.33
C ALA A 105 4.09 -10.83 6.17
N SER A 106 5.21 -10.38 6.74
CA SER A 106 6.04 -11.19 7.62
C SER A 106 5.28 -11.59 8.90
N LYS A 107 4.62 -10.63 9.56
CA LYS A 107 3.81 -10.89 10.76
C LYS A 107 2.53 -11.68 10.50
N MET A 108 2.03 -11.68 9.26
CA MET A 108 0.93 -12.55 8.81
C MET A 108 1.38 -14.00 8.56
N GLY A 109 2.69 -14.29 8.66
CA GLY A 109 3.23 -15.65 8.50
C GLY A 109 3.54 -16.03 7.06
N TYR A 110 3.70 -15.07 6.16
CA TYR A 110 4.12 -15.32 4.78
C TYR A 110 5.64 -15.34 4.65
N ARG A 111 6.16 -16.06 3.65
CA ARG A 111 7.58 -16.00 3.26
C ARG A 111 7.78 -14.77 2.38
N VAL A 112 8.29 -13.70 2.97
CA VAL A 112 8.43 -12.40 2.30
C VAL A 112 9.75 -12.29 1.56
N ILE A 113 9.69 -11.94 0.27
CA ILE A 113 10.86 -11.64 -0.57
C ILE A 113 10.80 -10.17 -0.97
N ALA A 114 11.74 -9.37 -0.50
CA ALA A 114 11.82 -7.96 -0.86
C ALA A 114 12.51 -7.76 -2.21
N LEU A 115 11.89 -7.00 -3.11
CA LEU A 115 12.36 -6.77 -4.47
C LEU A 115 12.67 -5.28 -4.64
N SER A 116 13.91 -4.95 -4.99
CA SER A 116 14.37 -3.58 -5.15
C SER A 116 15.35 -3.47 -6.32
N SER A 117 15.61 -2.26 -6.81
CA SER A 117 16.48 -2.04 -7.98
C SER A 117 17.98 -2.12 -7.68
N SER A 118 18.39 -2.10 -6.41
CA SER A 118 19.79 -2.12 -5.98
C SER A 118 19.98 -2.89 -4.67
N ALA A 119 21.22 -3.20 -4.28
CA ALA A 119 21.53 -3.85 -3.00
C ALA A 119 21.36 -2.98 -1.75
N SER A 120 21.22 -1.65 -1.89
CA SER A 120 21.40 -0.72 -0.74
C SER A 120 20.37 -0.89 0.38
N LYS A 121 19.20 -1.46 0.08
CA LYS A 121 18.11 -1.66 1.05
C LYS A 121 18.00 -3.09 1.56
N GLU A 122 18.97 -3.96 1.26
CA GLU A 122 18.92 -5.38 1.68
C GLU A 122 18.87 -5.54 3.20
N LYS A 123 19.82 -4.90 3.91
CA LYS A 123 19.84 -4.95 5.38
C LYS A 123 18.54 -4.41 5.97
N PHE A 124 18.07 -3.27 5.44
CA PHE A 124 16.80 -2.67 5.87
C PHE A 124 15.62 -3.62 5.66
N ALA A 125 15.53 -4.30 4.53
CA ALA A 125 14.46 -5.26 4.26
C ALA A 125 14.48 -6.45 5.24
N LYS A 126 15.67 -7.00 5.53
CA LYS A 126 15.82 -8.10 6.49
C LYS A 126 15.47 -7.67 7.92
N ASP A 127 15.90 -6.47 8.32
CA ASP A 127 15.56 -5.89 9.64
C ASP A 127 14.03 -5.73 9.81
N LEU A 128 13.30 -5.46 8.71
CA LEU A 128 11.83 -5.39 8.70
C LEU A 128 11.13 -6.75 8.69
N GLY A 129 11.87 -7.86 8.53
CA GLY A 129 11.34 -9.22 8.52
C GLY A 129 11.18 -9.87 7.15
N ALA A 130 11.83 -9.35 6.10
CA ALA A 130 11.95 -10.07 4.84
C ALA A 130 12.84 -11.32 5.02
N ALA A 131 12.39 -12.46 4.50
CA ALA A 131 13.17 -13.70 4.51
C ALA A 131 14.36 -13.59 3.55
N GLU A 132 14.13 -13.04 2.35
CA GLU A 132 15.14 -12.85 1.32
C GLU A 132 14.99 -11.52 0.61
N TYR A 133 16.01 -11.15 -0.16
CA TYR A 133 16.09 -9.92 -0.91
C TYR A 133 16.59 -10.18 -2.32
N VAL A 134 15.97 -9.56 -3.31
CA VAL A 134 16.40 -9.61 -4.70
C VAL A 134 16.88 -8.24 -5.16
N ASP A 135 18.16 -8.18 -5.49
CA ASP A 135 18.81 -7.04 -6.12
C ASP A 135 18.56 -7.03 -7.64
N GLY A 136 17.66 -6.14 -8.05
CA GLY A 136 17.24 -5.94 -9.44
C GLY A 136 18.36 -5.47 -10.37
N SER A 137 19.48 -4.96 -9.84
CA SER A 137 20.65 -4.62 -10.66
C SER A 137 21.43 -5.85 -11.13
N LYS A 138 21.26 -7.00 -10.46
CA LYS A 138 21.97 -8.25 -10.75
C LYS A 138 21.11 -9.28 -11.45
N THR A 139 19.81 -9.31 -11.18
CA THR A 139 18.89 -10.32 -11.72
C THR A 139 17.49 -9.74 -11.82
N LYS A 140 16.74 -10.14 -12.84
CA LYS A 140 15.34 -9.71 -12.97
C LYS A 140 14.51 -10.32 -11.85
N HIS A 141 13.66 -9.50 -11.21
CA HIS A 141 12.82 -9.94 -10.10
C HIS A 141 11.99 -11.18 -10.43
N ALA A 142 11.41 -11.24 -11.63
CA ALA A 142 10.63 -12.39 -12.08
C ALA A 142 11.45 -13.69 -12.13
N GLU A 143 12.65 -13.64 -12.72
CA GLU A 143 13.53 -14.81 -12.84
C GLU A 143 13.93 -15.32 -11.46
N ALA A 144 14.29 -14.42 -10.54
CA ALA A 144 14.63 -14.78 -9.16
C ALA A 144 13.46 -15.43 -8.41
N LEU A 145 12.24 -14.91 -8.57
CA LEU A 145 11.04 -15.50 -7.96
C LEU A 145 10.71 -16.87 -8.55
N GLN A 146 10.87 -17.06 -9.86
CA GLN A 146 10.61 -18.34 -10.51
C GLN A 146 11.56 -19.45 -10.04
N VAL A 147 12.82 -19.13 -9.77
CA VAL A 147 13.77 -20.09 -9.16
C VAL A 147 13.29 -20.56 -7.78
N MET A 148 12.47 -19.75 -7.08
CA MET A 148 11.86 -20.09 -5.79
C MET A 148 10.50 -20.80 -5.92
N GLY A 149 10.06 -21.15 -7.14
CA GLY A 149 8.76 -21.77 -7.41
C GLY A 149 7.66 -20.79 -7.83
N GLY A 150 7.98 -19.49 -7.95
CA GLY A 150 7.03 -18.43 -8.24
C GLY A 150 6.32 -17.90 -6.99
N ALA A 151 5.86 -16.65 -7.05
CA ALA A 151 5.15 -16.00 -5.95
C ALA A 151 3.64 -16.24 -6.01
N ASP A 152 3.03 -16.53 -4.85
CA ASP A 152 1.58 -16.54 -4.67
C ASP A 152 1.00 -15.11 -4.81
N LEU A 153 1.77 -14.12 -4.35
CA LEU A 153 1.41 -12.71 -4.43
C LEU A 153 2.66 -11.87 -4.71
N ILE A 154 2.53 -10.92 -5.64
CA ILE A 154 3.48 -9.81 -5.74
C ILE A 154 2.73 -8.52 -5.41
N VAL A 155 3.26 -7.73 -4.48
CA VAL A 155 2.74 -6.41 -4.10
C VAL A 155 3.62 -5.34 -4.73
N ALA A 156 3.10 -4.64 -5.74
CA ALA A 156 3.78 -3.53 -6.37
C ALA A 156 3.47 -2.22 -5.64
N THR A 157 4.52 -1.59 -5.09
CA THR A 157 4.41 -0.33 -4.34
C THR A 157 5.21 0.81 -4.97
N ALA A 158 6.12 0.51 -5.91
CA ALA A 158 6.85 1.56 -6.62
C ALA A 158 5.95 2.19 -7.70
N PRO A 159 5.91 3.52 -7.80
CA PRO A 159 5.11 4.22 -8.81
C PRO A 159 5.78 4.21 -10.19
N ASN A 160 6.18 3.03 -10.68
CA ASN A 160 6.78 2.86 -11.99
C ASN A 160 6.00 1.80 -12.80
N PRO A 161 5.16 2.24 -13.78
CA PRO A 161 4.34 1.33 -14.57
C PRO A 161 5.16 0.38 -15.45
N GLU A 162 6.41 0.72 -15.79
CA GLU A 162 7.26 -0.13 -16.63
C GLU A 162 7.70 -1.41 -15.93
N LEU A 163 7.69 -1.43 -14.59
CA LEU A 163 8.06 -2.62 -13.81
C LEU A 163 6.92 -3.65 -13.78
N ILE A 164 5.66 -3.20 -13.86
CA ILE A 164 4.46 -4.03 -13.63
C ILE A 164 4.39 -5.23 -14.58
N PRO A 165 4.58 -5.09 -15.92
CA PRO A 165 4.54 -6.25 -16.82
C PRO A 165 5.61 -7.30 -16.51
N GLY A 166 6.81 -6.86 -16.09
CA GLY A 166 7.90 -7.76 -15.74
C GLY A 166 7.57 -8.63 -14.53
N LEU A 167 6.86 -8.08 -13.54
CA LEU A 167 6.50 -8.80 -12.31
C LEU A 167 5.54 -9.97 -12.55
N LEU A 168 4.68 -9.89 -13.58
CA LEU A 168 3.77 -10.99 -13.92
C LEU A 168 4.52 -12.30 -14.18
N GLY A 169 5.73 -12.22 -14.76
CA GLY A 169 6.57 -13.39 -14.99
C GLY A 169 7.13 -14.03 -13.73
N GLY A 170 7.00 -13.41 -12.56
CA GLY A 170 7.45 -13.93 -11.27
C GLY A 170 6.36 -14.68 -10.48
N LEU A 171 5.12 -14.68 -10.95
CA LEU A 171 4.01 -15.36 -10.28
C LEU A 171 4.00 -16.85 -10.58
N MET A 172 3.59 -17.65 -9.59
CA MET A 172 3.22 -19.04 -9.83
C MET A 172 1.85 -19.13 -10.55
N PRO A 173 1.46 -20.29 -11.13
CA PRO A 173 0.12 -20.49 -11.64
C PRO A 173 -0.95 -20.18 -10.57
N GLY A 174 -1.89 -19.28 -10.88
CA GLY A 174 -2.92 -18.82 -9.93
C GLY A 174 -2.46 -17.71 -8.97
N GLY A 175 -1.20 -17.29 -9.04
CA GLY A 175 -0.66 -16.17 -8.28
C GLY A 175 -1.31 -14.84 -8.65
N LYS A 176 -1.25 -13.87 -7.73
CA LYS A 176 -1.93 -12.58 -7.85
C LYS A 176 -0.92 -11.43 -7.90
N LEU A 177 -1.19 -10.42 -8.71
CA LEU A 177 -0.46 -9.15 -8.68
C LEU A 177 -1.34 -8.09 -8.01
N LEU A 178 -0.89 -7.57 -6.87
CA LEU A 178 -1.55 -6.50 -6.14
C LEU A 178 -0.80 -5.19 -6.37
N ILE A 179 -1.47 -4.22 -7.00
CA ILE A 179 -0.90 -2.92 -7.32
C ILE A 179 -1.45 -1.89 -6.34
N LEU A 180 -0.57 -1.27 -5.54
CA LEU A 180 -0.93 -0.25 -4.54
C LEU A 180 -0.35 1.12 -4.86
N SER A 181 0.54 1.21 -5.85
CA SER A 181 1.05 2.47 -6.38
C SER A 181 -0.05 3.22 -7.12
N ARG A 182 0.01 4.56 -7.07
CA ARG A 182 -0.81 5.40 -7.94
C ARG A 182 -0.10 5.50 -9.28
N GLU A 183 -0.53 4.74 -10.28
CA GLU A 183 -0.01 4.94 -11.64
C GLU A 183 -0.58 6.20 -12.27
N CYS A 184 0.30 7.07 -12.77
CA CYS A 184 -0.13 8.22 -13.56
C CYS A 184 -0.46 7.85 -15.02
N ALA A 185 -0.16 6.62 -15.47
CA ALA A 185 -0.60 6.06 -16.74
C ALA A 185 -0.19 4.57 -16.84
N ILE A 186 -1.10 3.63 -16.59
CA ILE A 186 -0.94 2.26 -17.10
C ILE A 186 -1.41 2.28 -18.56
N GLN A 187 -0.54 2.70 -19.48
CA GLN A 187 -0.79 2.52 -20.90
C GLN A 187 -0.17 1.18 -21.30
N ASN A 188 -1.03 0.15 -21.42
CA ASN A 188 -0.74 -1.16 -22.04
C ASN A 188 -0.05 -2.21 -21.15
N ILE A 189 -0.76 -2.76 -20.15
CA ILE A 189 -0.41 -4.10 -19.66
C ILE A 189 -0.84 -5.10 -20.73
N LYS A 190 0.12 -5.65 -21.48
CA LYS A 190 -0.11 -6.79 -22.38
C LYS A 190 -0.06 -8.07 -21.56
N VAL A 191 -1.18 -8.47 -20.96
CA VAL A 191 -1.35 -9.84 -20.47
C VAL A 191 -1.73 -10.70 -21.67
N TRP A 192 -0.87 -11.66 -22.03
CA TRP A 192 -1.12 -12.78 -22.96
C TRP A 192 -2.10 -12.55 -24.14
N GLY A 193 -1.56 -12.48 -25.35
CA GLY A 193 -2.28 -12.93 -26.56
C GLY A 193 -3.46 -12.08 -27.08
N ASN A 194 -3.70 -10.85 -26.61
CA ASN A 194 -4.74 -9.99 -27.21
C ASN A 194 -4.15 -8.80 -27.97
N THR A 195 -3.57 -9.07 -29.14
CA THR A 195 -3.41 -8.05 -30.19
C THR A 195 -4.80 -7.75 -30.76
N GLY A 196 -5.57 -6.82 -30.18
CA GLY A 196 -6.85 -6.50 -30.82
C GLY A 196 -7.81 -5.46 -30.26
N LEU A 197 -7.70 -4.96 -29.01
CA LEU A 197 -8.80 -4.16 -28.44
C LEU A 197 -8.37 -2.93 -27.61
N THR A 198 -7.48 -2.07 -28.14
CA THR A 198 -7.30 -0.69 -27.61
C THR A 198 -6.96 0.35 -28.68
N LYS A 199 -7.64 0.30 -29.83
CA LYS A 199 -7.77 1.48 -30.70
C LYS A 199 -9.25 1.82 -30.90
N ARG A 200 -9.88 2.41 -29.88
CA ARG A 200 -10.99 3.34 -30.17
C ARG A 200 -10.36 4.69 -30.43
N GLN A 201 -10.48 5.09 -31.69
CA GLN A 201 -10.13 6.39 -32.23
C GLN A 201 -10.84 7.46 -31.41
N HIS A 202 -10.08 8.30 -30.72
CA HIS A 202 -10.51 9.65 -30.41
C HIS A 202 -9.92 10.57 -31.48
N ALA A 203 -10.62 10.63 -32.61
CA ALA A 203 -10.52 11.71 -33.57
C ALA A 203 -11.89 11.81 -34.25
N GLU A 204 -12.50 13.00 -34.15
CA GLU A 204 -13.68 13.47 -34.88
C GLU A 204 -15.05 12.92 -34.41
N MET A 205 -15.69 13.67 -33.50
CA MET A 205 -17.05 14.23 -33.60
C MET A 205 -17.21 15.34 -32.55
#